data_AF-A0A543IES4-F1
#
_entry.id   AF-A0A543IES4-F1
#
_cell.length_a   1.000
_cell.length_b   1.000
_cell.length_c   1.000
_cell.angle_alpha   90.00
_cell.angle_beta   90.00
_cell.angle_gamma   90.00
#
_symmetry.space_group_name_H-M   'P 1'
#
loop_
_entity.id
_entity.type
_entity.pdbx_description
1 polymer ?
#
loop_
_entity_poly.entity_id
_entity_poly.type
_entity_poly.pdbx_seq_one_letter_code
_entity_poly.pdbx_strand_id
1 'polypeptide(L)'
;MAAIAAEAGISKPILYRHFGDKSGLYQALAERHTRKLIEGIREEFSRDEPVRDRARSTIDTYLATISKNLHLYRFLMHRASAEDTATHSAMSTMIRDVSRELAEVMIAEGEMTDRTRAYVWGHAIVGMVQTAGDWWLDQGEDVPREDVVDALVDLVLGGLPAAASGARAPQMSDDDPRSPR
;
A
#
# COMPACT_ATOMS: atom_id res chain seq x y z
N MET A 1 0.19 -9.84 -27.86
CA MET A 1 1.25 -10.80 -28.24
C MET A 1 2.00 -10.39 -29.51
N ALA A 2 1.36 -10.24 -30.68
CA ALA A 2 2.08 -9.90 -31.92
C ALA A 2 2.84 -8.55 -31.83
N ALA A 3 2.16 -7.48 -31.39
CA ALA A 3 2.80 -6.18 -31.17
C ALA A 3 3.92 -6.24 -30.12
N ILE A 4 3.73 -7.01 -29.04
CA ILE A 4 4.74 -7.19 -27.98
C ILE A 4 5.98 -7.92 -28.51
N ALA A 5 5.80 -8.95 -29.34
CA ALA A 5 6.90 -9.69 -29.94
C ALA A 5 7.70 -8.80 -30.91
N ALA A 6 6.98 -7.99 -31.72
CA ALA A 6 7.60 -7.03 -32.63
C ALA A 6 8.43 -5.97 -31.88
N GLU A 7 7.84 -5.37 -30.83
CA GLU A 7 8.53 -4.40 -29.97
C GLU A 7 9.77 -5.00 -29.28
N ALA A 8 9.66 -6.24 -28.81
CA ALA A 8 10.76 -6.96 -28.16
C ALA A 8 11.82 -7.51 -29.14
N GLY A 9 11.65 -7.33 -30.46
CA GLY A 9 12.58 -7.84 -31.47
C GLY A 9 12.65 -9.37 -31.53
N ILE A 10 11.60 -10.08 -31.08
CA ILE A 10 11.53 -11.55 -31.09
C ILE A 10 10.36 -12.06 -31.93
N SER A 11 10.42 -13.32 -32.34
CA SER A 11 9.31 -13.93 -33.06
C SER A 11 8.14 -14.26 -32.13
N LYS A 12 6.91 -14.20 -32.66
CA LYS A 12 5.69 -14.58 -31.93
C LYS A 12 5.80 -16.00 -31.33
N PRO A 13 6.28 -17.04 -32.05
CA PRO A 13 6.45 -18.37 -31.45
C PRO A 13 7.41 -18.42 -30.25
N ILE A 14 8.49 -17.62 -30.24
CA ILE A 14 9.39 -17.54 -29.08
C ILE A 14 8.63 -16.98 -27.88
N LEU A 15 7.90 -15.88 -28.06
CA LEU A 15 7.13 -15.27 -26.97
C LEU A 15 6.09 -16.24 -26.38
N TYR A 16 5.37 -16.98 -27.23
CA TYR A 16 4.42 -18.01 -26.79
C TYR A 16 5.11 -19.19 -26.08
N ARG A 17 6.30 -19.60 -26.51
CA ARG A 17 7.05 -20.67 -25.83
C ARG A 17 7.43 -20.29 -24.40
N HIS A 18 7.73 -19.02 -24.14
CA HIS A 18 8.13 -18.56 -22.81
C HIS A 18 6.95 -18.33 -21.87
N PHE A 19 5.85 -17.78 -22.37
CA PHE A 19 4.74 -17.30 -21.52
C PHE A 19 3.43 -18.04 -21.74
N GLY A 20 3.37 -18.95 -22.72
CA GLY A 20 2.12 -19.55 -23.18
C GLY A 20 1.28 -18.52 -23.91
N ASP A 21 0.54 -17.73 -23.16
CA ASP A 21 -0.40 -16.74 -23.66
C ASP A 21 -0.21 -15.35 -23.04
N LYS A 22 -1.20 -14.47 -23.23
CA LYS A 22 -1.20 -13.11 -22.68
C LYS A 22 -1.33 -13.13 -21.16
N SER A 23 -2.09 -14.07 -20.59
CA SER A 23 -2.29 -14.22 -19.15
C SER A 23 -0.99 -14.66 -18.48
N GLY A 24 -0.30 -15.68 -19.02
CA GLY A 24 0.98 -16.12 -18.51
C GLY A 24 2.07 -15.03 -18.56
N LEU A 25 2.03 -14.17 -19.58
CA LEU A 25 2.90 -12.99 -19.64
C LEU A 25 2.58 -11.99 -18.52
N TYR A 26 1.29 -11.70 -18.29
CA TYR A 26 0.85 -10.77 -17.24
C TYR A 26 1.23 -11.27 -15.86
N GLN A 27 1.01 -12.56 -15.59
CA GLN A 27 1.39 -13.20 -14.34
C GLN A 27 2.91 -13.17 -14.12
N ALA A 28 3.71 -13.53 -15.13
CA ALA A 28 5.18 -13.48 -15.02
C ALA A 28 5.69 -12.05 -14.74
N LEU A 29 5.03 -11.04 -15.33
CA LEU A 29 5.33 -9.64 -15.08
C LEU A 29 4.96 -9.23 -13.65
N ALA A 30 3.75 -9.57 -13.20
CA ALA A 30 3.29 -9.32 -11.85
C ALA A 30 4.24 -9.96 -10.83
N GLU A 31 4.59 -11.23 -11.03
CA GLU A 31 5.50 -11.97 -10.16
C GLU A 31 6.87 -11.30 -10.08
N ARG A 32 7.48 -10.98 -11.23
CA ARG A 32 8.84 -10.40 -11.27
C ARG A 32 8.93 -9.04 -10.59
N HIS A 33 7.97 -8.16 -10.86
CA HIS A 33 8.07 -6.78 -10.39
C HIS A 33 7.58 -6.62 -8.96
N THR A 34 6.54 -7.35 -8.59
CA THR A 34 6.02 -7.28 -7.23
C THR A 34 6.93 -8.00 -6.24
N ARG A 35 7.60 -9.11 -6.62
CA ARG A 35 8.61 -9.76 -5.76
C ARG A 35 9.69 -8.79 -5.30
N LYS A 36 10.28 -8.01 -6.21
CA LYS A 36 11.32 -7.04 -5.87
C LYS A 36 10.82 -5.95 -4.92
N LEU A 37 9.59 -5.48 -5.13
CA LEU A 37 8.97 -4.50 -4.25
C LEU A 37 8.76 -5.08 -2.85
N ILE A 38 8.27 -6.31 -2.76
CA ILE A 38 8.02 -7.01 -1.50
C ILE A 38 9.34 -7.29 -0.77
N GLU A 39 10.36 -7.77 -1.48
CA GLU A 39 11.70 -7.99 -0.90
C GLU A 39 12.26 -6.70 -0.28
N GLY A 40 12.17 -5.57 -1.00
CA GLY A 40 12.58 -4.28 -0.44
C GLY A 40 11.78 -3.88 0.80
N ILE A 41 10.45 -4.03 0.79
CA ILE A 41 9.60 -3.73 1.95
C ILE A 41 9.94 -4.63 3.15
N ARG A 42 10.18 -5.92 2.91
CA ARG A 42 10.56 -6.89 3.95
C ARG A 42 11.90 -6.58 4.58
N GLU A 43 12.87 -6.16 3.78
CA GLU A 43 14.17 -5.73 4.28
C GLU A 43 14.01 -4.57 5.27
N GLU A 44 13.16 -3.58 4.94
CA GLU A 44 12.87 -2.44 5.82
C GLU A 44 12.20 -2.85 7.14
N PHE A 45 11.25 -3.79 7.11
CA PHE A 45 10.60 -4.31 8.33
C PHE A 45 11.56 -4.96 9.32
N SER A 46 12.66 -5.54 8.83
CA SER A 46 13.62 -6.28 9.66
C SER A 46 14.78 -5.44 10.21
N ARG A 47 14.82 -4.14 9.90
CA ARG A 47 15.90 -3.27 10.38
C ARG A 47 15.84 -3.04 11.88
N ASP A 48 17.02 -2.96 12.49
CA ASP A 48 17.20 -2.56 13.89
C ASP A 48 17.31 -1.03 13.98
N GLU A 49 16.19 -0.36 13.72
CA GLU A 49 16.05 1.09 13.69
C GLU A 49 14.79 1.51 14.45
N PRO A 50 14.69 2.76 14.92
CA PRO A 50 13.47 3.27 15.53
C PRO A 50 12.24 3.06 14.63
N VAL A 51 11.10 2.71 15.22
CA VAL A 51 9.86 2.39 14.48
C VAL A 51 9.48 3.47 13.45
N ARG A 52 9.71 4.74 13.79
CA ARG A 52 9.45 5.88 12.90
C ARG A 52 10.34 5.87 11.65
N ASP A 53 11.62 5.61 11.82
CA ASP A 53 12.59 5.62 10.71
C ASP A 53 12.33 4.44 9.77
N ARG A 54 12.03 3.25 10.31
CA ARG A 54 11.63 2.08 9.51
C ARG A 54 10.32 2.30 8.76
N ALA A 55 9.30 2.86 9.42
CA ALA A 55 8.02 3.18 8.77
C ALA A 55 8.24 4.16 7.62
N ARG A 56 9.03 5.20 7.85
CA ARG A 56 9.40 6.20 6.84
C ARG A 56 10.12 5.56 5.66
N SER A 57 11.17 4.78 5.93
CA SER A 57 11.98 4.10 4.91
C SER A 57 11.14 3.10 4.09
N THR A 58 10.24 2.37 4.74
CA THR A 58 9.33 1.43 4.07
C THR A 58 8.38 2.16 3.10
N ILE A 59 7.70 3.20 3.58
CA ILE A 59 6.75 3.97 2.76
C ILE A 59 7.49 4.69 1.62
N ASP A 60 8.66 5.28 1.91
CA ASP A 60 9.51 5.94 0.91
C ASP A 60 9.95 4.97 -0.19
N THR A 61 10.38 3.76 0.20
CA THR A 61 10.78 2.69 -0.73
C THR A 61 9.63 2.24 -1.63
N TYR A 62 8.44 2.08 -1.05
CA TYR A 62 7.24 1.77 -1.82
C TYR A 62 6.94 2.87 -2.85
N LEU A 63 6.84 4.14 -2.41
CA LEU A 63 6.54 5.28 -3.29
C LEU A 63 7.63 5.50 -4.35
N ALA A 64 8.92 5.33 -4.00
CA ALA A 64 10.04 5.37 -4.94
C ALA A 64 9.90 4.32 -6.06
N THR A 65 9.47 3.12 -5.68
CA THR A 65 9.44 1.98 -6.59
C THR A 65 8.28 2.11 -7.59
N ILE A 66 7.09 2.49 -7.11
CA ILE A 66 5.91 2.68 -7.98
C ILE A 66 6.09 3.87 -8.92
N SER A 67 6.74 4.96 -8.48
CA SER A 67 7.01 6.13 -9.31
C SER A 67 8.06 5.86 -10.39
N LYS A 68 9.17 5.17 -10.04
CA LYS A 68 10.19 4.75 -11.02
C LYS A 68 9.63 3.84 -12.13
N ASN A 69 8.57 3.09 -11.84
CA ASN A 69 7.97 2.13 -12.75
C ASN A 69 6.50 2.45 -13.06
N LEU A 70 6.14 3.73 -13.14
CA LEU A 70 4.75 4.21 -13.19
C LEU A 70 3.85 3.47 -14.20
N HIS A 71 4.28 3.38 -15.46
CA HIS A 71 3.47 2.74 -16.51
C HIS A 71 3.23 1.27 -16.24
N LEU A 72 4.24 0.58 -15.69
CA LEU A 72 4.16 -0.82 -15.35
C LEU A 72 3.27 -1.04 -14.12
N TYR A 73 3.42 -0.20 -13.10
CA TYR A 73 2.57 -0.23 -11.92
C TYR A 73 1.10 -0.02 -12.29
N ARG A 74 0.78 1.06 -13.03
CA ARG A 74 -0.57 1.35 -13.54
C ARG A 74 -1.11 0.19 -14.37
N PHE A 75 -0.27 -0.36 -15.26
CA PHE A 75 -0.64 -1.51 -16.07
C PHE A 75 -1.02 -2.73 -15.22
N LEU A 76 -0.21 -3.11 -14.23
CA LEU A 76 -0.47 -4.26 -13.38
C LEU A 76 -1.70 -4.05 -12.49
N MET A 77 -1.79 -2.90 -11.80
CA MET A 77 -2.84 -2.64 -10.81
C MET A 77 -4.22 -2.40 -11.41
N HIS A 78 -4.29 -1.77 -12.59
CA HIS A 78 -5.57 -1.39 -13.17
C HIS A 78 -5.92 -2.30 -14.34
N ARG A 79 -5.08 -2.32 -15.37
CA ARG A 79 -5.42 -2.96 -16.64
C ARG A 79 -5.32 -4.48 -16.58
N ALA A 80 -4.18 -5.01 -16.16
CA ALA A 80 -3.93 -6.44 -16.14
C ALA A 80 -4.84 -7.13 -15.13
N SER A 81 -5.01 -6.55 -13.93
CA SER A 81 -5.96 -7.05 -12.94
C SER A 81 -7.42 -6.96 -13.37
N ALA A 82 -7.84 -5.95 -14.15
CA ALA A 82 -9.20 -5.90 -14.69
C ALA A 82 -9.42 -6.88 -15.86
N GLU A 83 -8.40 -7.09 -16.70
CA GLU A 83 -8.48 -7.98 -17.87
C GLU A 83 -8.32 -9.47 -17.52
N ASP A 84 -7.62 -9.82 -16.44
CA ASP A 84 -7.21 -11.20 -16.13
C ASP A 84 -7.35 -11.55 -14.63
N THR A 85 -8.27 -12.47 -14.34
CA THR A 85 -8.59 -12.93 -12.98
C THR A 85 -7.40 -13.56 -12.27
N ALA A 86 -6.51 -14.26 -13.00
CA ALA A 86 -5.35 -14.89 -12.40
C ALA A 86 -4.33 -13.85 -11.93
N THR A 87 -4.09 -12.81 -12.74
CA THR A 87 -3.26 -11.66 -12.38
C THR A 87 -3.87 -10.89 -11.21
N HIS A 88 -5.19 -10.64 -11.22
CA HIS A 88 -5.89 -10.04 -10.07
C HIS A 88 -5.69 -10.86 -8.79
N SER A 89 -5.81 -12.19 -8.88
CA SER A 89 -5.65 -13.10 -7.74
C SER A 89 -4.22 -13.13 -7.23
N ALA A 90 -3.23 -13.09 -8.12
CA ALA A 90 -1.82 -12.98 -7.76
C ALA A 90 -1.55 -11.67 -7.00
N MET A 91 -2.05 -10.54 -7.51
CA MET A 91 -1.91 -9.24 -6.85
C MET A 91 -2.58 -9.20 -5.48
N SER A 92 -3.81 -9.70 -5.39
CA SER A 92 -4.53 -9.80 -4.12
C SER A 92 -3.80 -10.67 -3.10
N THR A 93 -3.17 -11.77 -3.55
CA THR A 93 -2.39 -12.65 -2.67
C THR A 93 -1.16 -11.94 -2.12
N MET A 94 -0.45 -11.22 -2.99
CA MET A 94 0.73 -10.45 -2.59
C MET A 94 0.40 -9.36 -1.57
N ILE A 95 -0.70 -8.62 -1.75
CA ILE A 95 -1.15 -7.61 -0.78
C ILE A 95 -1.47 -8.26 0.58
N ARG A 96 -2.13 -9.43 0.57
CA ARG A 96 -2.44 -10.18 1.80
C ARG A 96 -1.18 -10.66 2.52
N ASP A 97 -0.14 -11.08 1.78
CA ASP A 97 1.10 -11.58 2.36
C ASP A 97 1.90 -10.45 3.03
N VAL A 98 2.04 -9.29 2.38
CA VAL A 98 2.67 -8.11 2.99
C VAL A 98 1.88 -7.63 4.22
N SER A 99 0.55 -7.63 4.14
CA SER A 99 -0.32 -7.27 5.27
C SER A 99 -0.16 -8.23 6.46
N ARG A 100 0.02 -9.53 6.19
CA ARG A 100 0.31 -10.55 7.21
C ARG A 100 1.66 -10.32 7.87
N GLU A 101 2.68 -10.02 7.08
CA GLU A 101 4.02 -9.78 7.61
C GLU A 101 4.07 -8.54 8.50
N LEU A 102 3.44 -7.44 8.08
CA LEU A 102 3.30 -6.26 8.93
C LEU A 102 2.59 -6.60 10.25
N ALA A 103 1.54 -7.43 10.20
CA ALA A 103 0.87 -7.90 11.41
C ALA A 103 1.80 -8.73 12.31
N GLU A 104 2.64 -9.58 11.73
CA GLU A 104 3.60 -10.40 12.47
C GLU A 104 4.70 -9.56 13.11
N VAL A 105 5.16 -8.49 12.45
CA VAL A 105 6.08 -7.50 13.02
C VAL A 105 5.46 -6.82 14.24
N MET A 106 4.23 -6.30 14.13
CA MET A 106 3.53 -5.65 15.26
C MET A 106 3.36 -6.59 16.47
N ILE A 107 3.15 -7.89 16.23
CA ILE A 107 3.06 -8.89 17.30
C ILE A 107 4.44 -9.16 17.92
N ALA A 108 5.46 -9.33 17.09
CA ALA A 108 6.82 -9.65 17.54
C ALA A 108 7.44 -8.53 18.38
N GLU A 109 7.12 -7.27 18.08
CA GLU A 109 7.60 -6.10 18.82
C GLU A 109 6.80 -5.81 20.09
N GLY A 110 5.71 -6.55 20.33
CA GLY A 110 4.86 -6.37 21.51
C GLY A 110 3.88 -5.19 21.41
N GLU A 111 3.84 -4.51 20.26
CA GLU A 111 2.92 -3.40 19.97
C GLU A 111 1.45 -3.84 19.91
N MET A 112 1.19 -5.10 19.54
CA MET A 112 -0.16 -5.66 19.48
C MET A 112 -0.21 -7.12 19.96
N THR A 113 -0.94 -7.38 21.04
CA THR A 113 -1.12 -8.75 21.58
C THR A 113 -2.32 -9.49 20.97
N ASP A 114 -3.34 -8.76 20.50
CA ASP A 114 -4.47 -9.35 19.78
C ASP A 114 -4.12 -9.60 18.31
N ARG A 115 -3.97 -10.89 17.96
CA ARG A 115 -3.63 -11.34 16.62
C ARG A 115 -4.66 -10.93 15.57
N THR A 116 -5.95 -10.96 15.89
CA THR A 116 -7.00 -10.54 14.95
C THR A 116 -6.88 -9.06 14.65
N ARG A 117 -6.68 -8.25 15.69
CA ARG A 117 -6.48 -6.82 15.56
C ARG A 117 -5.22 -6.49 14.75
N ALA A 118 -4.11 -7.19 14.98
CA ALA A 118 -2.89 -7.04 14.20
C ALA A 118 -3.13 -7.30 12.70
N TYR A 119 -3.86 -8.37 12.35
CA TYR A 119 -4.19 -8.67 10.96
C TYR A 119 -5.08 -7.62 10.29
N VAL A 120 -6.06 -7.09 11.02
CA VAL A 120 -6.92 -5.99 10.53
C VAL A 120 -6.10 -4.73 10.31
N TRP A 121 -5.23 -4.38 11.26
CA TRP A 121 -4.35 -3.21 11.17
C TRP A 121 -3.36 -3.34 10.02
N GLY A 122 -2.74 -4.51 9.84
CA GLY A 122 -1.84 -4.78 8.73
C GLY A 122 -2.51 -4.53 7.37
N HIS A 123 -3.72 -5.06 7.17
CA HIS A 123 -4.48 -4.81 5.94
C HIS A 123 -4.89 -3.34 5.78
N ALA A 124 -5.33 -2.69 6.85
CA ALA A 124 -5.75 -1.29 6.81
C ALA A 124 -4.58 -0.36 6.44
N ILE A 125 -3.41 -0.57 7.04
CA ILE A 125 -2.21 0.23 6.78
C ILE A 125 -1.73 0.01 5.34
N VAL A 126 -1.61 -1.25 4.89
CA VAL A 126 -1.18 -1.54 3.51
C VAL A 126 -2.14 -0.95 2.49
N GLY A 127 -3.45 -1.12 2.68
CA GLY A 127 -4.46 -0.55 1.78
C GLY A 127 -4.46 0.99 1.76
N MET A 128 -4.25 1.62 2.92
CA MET A 128 -4.14 3.07 3.04
C MET A 128 -2.92 3.61 2.28
N VAL A 129 -1.74 3.02 2.50
CA VAL A 129 -0.50 3.41 1.80
C VAL A 129 -0.63 3.20 0.30
N GLN A 130 -1.24 2.09 -0.13
CA GLN A 130 -1.48 1.82 -1.55
C GLN A 130 -2.39 2.88 -2.18
N THR A 131 -3.54 3.15 -1.56
CA THR A 131 -4.53 4.12 -2.11
C THR A 131 -3.98 5.54 -2.12
N ALA A 132 -3.21 5.93 -1.09
CA ALA A 132 -2.53 7.21 -1.05
C ALA A 132 -1.43 7.32 -2.13
N GLY A 133 -0.71 6.22 -2.38
CA GLY A 133 0.27 6.13 -3.47
C GLY A 133 -0.38 6.30 -4.84
N ASP A 134 -1.51 5.65 -5.08
CA ASP A 134 -2.29 5.81 -6.32
C ASP A 134 -2.70 7.27 -6.54
N TRP A 135 -3.26 7.90 -5.51
CA TRP A 135 -3.62 9.33 -5.55
C TRP A 135 -2.41 10.23 -5.84
N TRP A 136 -1.28 9.98 -5.17
CA TRP A 136 -0.06 10.78 -5.33
C TRP A 136 0.50 10.69 -6.75
N LEU A 137 0.49 9.50 -7.37
CA LEU A 137 0.95 9.30 -8.75
C LEU A 137 0.10 10.07 -9.79
N ASP A 138 -1.11 10.50 -9.42
CA ASP A 138 -1.98 11.32 -10.26
C ASP A 138 -1.78 12.83 -10.05
N GLN A 139 -1.08 13.26 -8.99
CA GLN A 139 -0.81 14.68 -8.72
C GLN A 139 0.42 15.23 -9.49
N GLY A 140 1.29 14.36 -10.02
CA GLY A 140 2.49 14.80 -10.73
C GLY A 140 3.50 15.49 -9.81
N GLU A 141 3.97 16.68 -10.19
CA GLU A 141 4.99 17.44 -9.44
C GLU A 141 4.40 18.34 -8.35
N ASP A 142 3.07 18.48 -8.28
CA ASP A 142 2.39 19.39 -7.35
C ASP A 142 2.51 18.95 -5.88
N VAL A 143 2.76 17.65 -5.64
CA VAL A 143 2.89 17.07 -4.31
C VAL A 143 4.22 16.32 -4.19
N PRO A 144 5.21 16.87 -3.45
CA PRO A 144 6.47 16.20 -3.19
C PRO A 144 6.28 14.84 -2.51
N ARG A 145 7.07 13.84 -2.94
CA ARG A 145 7.03 12.49 -2.36
C ARG A 145 7.27 12.49 -0.85
N GLU A 146 8.20 13.32 -0.39
CA GLU A 146 8.57 13.42 1.03
C GLU A 146 7.40 13.87 1.92
N ASP A 147 6.58 14.80 1.44
CA ASP A 147 5.39 15.26 2.15
C ASP A 147 4.36 14.13 2.32
N VAL A 148 4.20 13.29 1.28
CA VAL A 148 3.30 12.12 1.35
C VAL A 148 3.85 11.07 2.30
N VAL A 149 5.16 10.81 2.26
CA VAL A 149 5.83 9.88 3.19
C VAL A 149 5.60 10.34 4.63
N ASP A 150 5.94 11.59 4.94
CA ASP A 150 5.87 12.10 6.31
C ASP A 150 4.43 12.12 6.82
N ALA A 151 3.46 12.53 5.99
CA ALA A 151 2.04 12.49 6.33
C ALA A 151 1.52 11.07 6.61
N LEU A 152 1.93 10.07 5.83
CA LEU A 152 1.54 8.67 6.05
C LEU A 152 2.19 8.10 7.31
N VAL A 153 3.45 8.41 7.59
CA VAL A 153 4.15 7.99 8.82
C VAL A 153 3.45 8.57 10.05
N ASP A 154 3.17 9.87 10.03
CA ASP A 154 2.49 10.54 11.13
C ASP A 154 1.09 9.96 11.36
N LEU A 155 0.36 9.62 10.29
CA LEU A 155 -0.94 8.96 10.40
C LEU A 155 -0.86 7.52 10.95
N VAL A 156 0.14 6.74 10.53
CA VAL A 156 0.33 5.35 10.99
C VAL A 156 0.73 5.30 12.46
N LEU A 157 1.63 6.18 12.91
CA LEU A 157 2.20 6.13 14.26
C LEU A 157 1.50 7.06 15.25
N GLY A 158 1.10 8.25 14.81
CA GLY A 158 0.40 9.24 15.61
C GLY A 158 -1.13 9.09 15.61
N GLY A 159 -1.67 8.36 14.63
CA GLY A 159 -3.11 8.21 14.42
C GLY A 159 -3.78 9.49 13.93
N LEU A 160 -5.09 9.42 13.69
CA LEU A 160 -5.89 10.61 13.43
C LEU A 160 -5.95 11.45 14.71
N PRO A 161 -5.62 12.75 14.69
CA PRO A 161 -5.70 13.60 15.87
C PRO A 161 -7.16 13.80 16.25
N ALA A 162 -7.72 12.88 17.07
CA ALA A 162 -9.10 12.83 17.58
C ALA A 162 -10.12 13.61 16.72
N ALA A 163 -10.20 13.27 15.43
CA ALA A 163 -10.93 13.99 14.37
C ALA A 163 -10.88 15.53 14.49
N ALA A 164 -9.73 16.17 14.25
CA ALA A 164 -9.49 17.63 14.20
C ALA A 164 -10.65 18.52 14.75
N SER A 165 -10.73 18.69 16.09
CA SER A 165 -11.72 19.53 16.81
C SER A 165 -13.11 18.94 17.13
N GLY A 166 -13.26 17.62 17.25
CA GLY A 166 -14.56 16.97 17.47
C GLY A 166 -15.03 16.72 18.91
N ALA A 167 -14.49 17.37 19.94
CA ALA A 167 -15.06 17.30 21.29
C ALA A 167 -16.10 18.41 21.48
N ARG A 168 -17.35 18.19 21.03
CA ARG A 168 -18.46 19.00 21.54
C ARG A 168 -18.73 18.54 22.96
N ALA A 169 -18.15 19.26 23.93
CA ALA A 169 -18.53 19.11 25.34
C ALA A 169 -20.06 19.21 25.44
N PRO A 170 -20.72 18.37 26.26
CA PRO A 170 -22.12 18.61 26.58
C PRO A 170 -22.17 19.99 27.25
N GLN A 171 -22.84 20.94 26.59
CA GLN A 171 -23.25 22.18 27.22
C GLN A 171 -24.17 21.77 28.38
N MET A 172 -23.62 21.77 29.60
CA MET A 172 -24.41 21.97 30.79
C MET A 172 -25.14 23.29 30.59
N SER A 173 -26.42 23.20 30.27
CA SER A 173 -27.34 24.32 30.45
C SER A 173 -27.48 24.55 31.94
N ASP A 174 -26.58 25.37 32.49
CA ASP A 174 -26.96 26.27 33.58
C ASP A 174 -27.93 27.28 32.94
N ASP A 175 -29.21 27.05 33.15
CA ASP A 175 -30.17 28.15 33.18
C ASP A 175 -30.99 28.04 34.47
N ASP A 176 -30.86 29.13 35.22
CA ASP A 176 -31.08 29.34 36.64
C ASP A 176 -32.58 29.68 36.92
N PRO A 177 -32.93 30.23 38.09
CA PRO A 177 -33.80 29.67 39.09
C PRO A 177 -35.26 30.14 38.92
N ARG A 178 -36.24 29.23 39.03
CA ARG A 178 -37.64 29.64 39.22
C ARG A 178 -38.28 28.93 40.40
N SER A 179 -38.09 29.53 41.57
CA SER A 179 -39.18 29.72 42.53
C SER A 179 -39.42 31.22 42.62
N PRO A 180 -40.66 31.71 42.43
CA PRO A 180 -41.58 31.73 43.55
C PRO A 180 -43.07 31.57 43.19
N ARG A 181 -43.83 30.84 44.03
CA ARG A 181 -44.86 31.40 44.93
C ARG A 181 -45.46 30.31 45.80
#